data_AF-A0A1W9UKH0-F1
#
_entry.id   AF-A0A1W9UKH0-F1
#
_cell.length_a   1.000
_cell.length_b   1.000
_cell.length_c   1.000
_cell.angle_alpha   90.00
_cell.angle_beta   90.00
_cell.angle_gamma   90.00
#
_symmetry.space_group_name_H-M   'P 1'
#
loop_
_entity.id
_entity.type
_entity.pdbx_description
1 polymer ?
#
loop_
_entity_poly.entity_id
_entity_poly.type
_entity_poly.pdbx_seq_one_letter_code
_entity_poly.pdbx_strand_id
1 'polypeptide(L)'
;MLQLRPEDDPLRRAAEIKTLKNDLTALGKRLGFEAQQQPGWDVRWLEEEREMYVFAISTQAALGRCLLAQRAADKDAQRCLVVPGGRAGLIDLKLQRDPRLAHAVEASGWQFIKFRHLRRLVAKEELDRHALKTVLGLDPIAEQEAAQIPLF
;
A
#
# COMPACT_ATOMS: atom_id res chain seq x y z
N MET A 1 27.76 17.39 5.42
CA MET A 1 26.74 17.46 6.50
C MET A 1 25.57 16.59 6.07
N LEU A 2 25.27 15.51 6.78
CA LEU A 2 24.18 14.59 6.42
C LEU A 2 22.85 15.17 6.95
N GLN A 3 22.19 16.03 6.17
CA GLN A 3 20.83 16.47 6.52
C GLN A 3 19.85 15.35 6.20
N LEU A 4 19.25 14.79 7.26
CA LEU A 4 18.08 13.93 7.13
C LEU A 4 17.02 14.73 6.38
N ARG A 5 16.51 14.15 5.29
CA ARG A 5 15.47 14.81 4.51
C ARG A 5 14.26 15.01 5.45
N PRO A 6 13.41 16.03 5.27
CA PRO A 6 12.24 16.26 6.14
C PRO A 6 11.27 15.07 6.23
N GLU A 7 11.39 14.11 5.31
CA GLU A 7 10.74 12.79 5.24
C GLU A 7 11.35 11.71 6.18
N ASP A 8 12.42 12.04 6.90
CA ASP A 8 13.09 11.20 7.89
C ASP A 8 12.73 11.51 9.36
N ASP A 9 11.92 12.54 9.61
CA ASP A 9 11.42 12.88 10.95
C ASP A 9 10.45 11.81 11.50
N PRO A 10 10.72 11.20 12.68
CA PRO A 10 9.87 10.15 13.25
C PRO A 10 8.45 10.60 13.61
N LEU A 11 8.26 11.83 14.06
CA LEU A 11 6.96 12.36 14.47
C LEU A 11 6.06 12.60 13.27
N ARG A 12 6.63 13.18 12.19
CA ARG A 12 5.92 13.36 10.92
C ARG A 12 5.51 12.03 10.30
N ARG A 13 6.35 10.99 10.42
CA ARG A 13 6.02 9.63 9.96
C ARG A 13 4.86 9.03 10.73
N ALA A 14 4.85 9.15 12.05
CA ALA A 14 3.75 8.63 12.86
C ALA A 14 2.42 9.32 12.50
N ALA A 15 2.46 10.65 12.30
CA ALA A 15 1.30 11.41 11.86
C ALA A 15 0.83 11.01 10.45
N GLU A 16 1.77 10.79 9.51
CA GLU A 16 1.44 10.36 8.15
C GLU A 16 0.81 8.96 8.14
N ILE A 17 1.38 8.00 8.88
CA ILE A 17 0.81 6.65 9.02
C ILE A 17 -0.61 6.73 9.59
N LYS A 18 -0.80 7.52 10.66
CA LYS A 18 -2.12 7.71 11.27
C LYS A 18 -3.13 8.27 10.27
N THR A 19 -2.71 9.23 9.46
CA THR A 19 -3.55 9.82 8.39
C THR A 19 -3.93 8.76 7.37
N LEU A 20 -2.96 7.98 6.86
CA LEU A 20 -3.20 6.93 5.87
C LEU A 20 -4.14 5.83 6.40
N LYS A 21 -4.04 5.46 7.69
CA LYS A 21 -4.97 4.51 8.31
C LYS A 21 -6.39 5.05 8.35
N ASN A 22 -6.54 6.32 8.70
CA ASN A 22 -7.85 7.00 8.73
C ASN A 22 -8.43 7.10 7.31
N ASP A 23 -7.61 7.47 6.33
CA ASP A 23 -7.99 7.55 4.91
C ASP A 23 -8.49 6.20 4.39
N LEU A 24 -7.76 5.11 4.63
CA LEU A 24 -8.18 3.75 4.28
C LEU A 24 -9.47 3.34 4.98
N THR A 25 -9.62 3.71 6.26
CA THR A 25 -10.83 3.38 7.02
C THR A 25 -12.05 4.11 6.45
N ALA A 26 -11.91 5.41 6.15
CA ALA A 26 -12.96 6.22 5.57
C ALA A 26 -13.32 5.74 4.15
N LEU A 27 -12.32 5.40 3.35
CA LEU A 27 -12.50 4.87 2.00
C LEU A 27 -13.26 3.54 2.02
N GLY A 28 -12.87 2.59 2.87
CA GLY A 28 -13.54 1.31 3.00
C GLY A 28 -15.01 1.46 3.40
N LYS A 29 -15.30 2.31 4.38
CA LYS A 29 -16.68 2.62 4.80
C LYS A 29 -17.51 3.25 3.67
N ARG A 30 -16.93 4.20 2.91
CA ARG A 30 -17.59 4.82 1.76
C ARG A 30 -17.93 3.80 0.67
N LEU A 31 -17.07 2.82 0.50
CA LEU A 31 -17.29 1.69 -0.41
C LEU A 31 -18.22 0.61 0.20
N GLY A 32 -18.76 0.80 1.40
CA GLY A 32 -19.68 -0.13 2.05
C GLY A 32 -19.01 -1.36 2.69
N PHE A 33 -17.70 -1.34 2.91
CA PHE A 33 -17.01 -2.37 3.70
C PHE A 33 -17.05 -2.02 5.19
N GLU A 34 -16.98 -3.05 6.02
CA GLU A 34 -16.64 -2.90 7.43
C GLU A 34 -15.13 -2.68 7.57
N ALA A 35 -14.71 -1.41 7.63
CA ALA A 35 -13.30 -1.06 7.76
C ALA A 35 -12.86 -0.93 9.23
N GLN A 36 -11.85 -1.70 9.61
CA GLN A 36 -11.35 -1.78 10.99
C GLN A 36 -9.82 -1.63 11.05
N GLN A 37 -9.31 -0.96 12.08
CA GLN A 37 -7.87 -0.91 12.40
C GLN A 37 -7.59 -1.93 13.51
N GLN A 38 -6.71 -2.92 13.29
CA GLN A 38 -6.46 -3.99 14.25
C GLN A 38 -4.96 -4.35 14.34
N PRO A 39 -4.51 -5.09 15.36
CA PRO A 39 -3.17 -5.67 15.36
C PRO A 39 -2.96 -6.65 14.18
N GLY A 40 -1.70 -6.74 13.70
CA GLY A 40 -1.30 -7.60 12.57
C GLY A 40 -1.43 -6.96 11.18
N TRP A 41 -2.53 -6.24 10.94
CA TRP A 41 -2.78 -5.49 9.70
C TRP A 41 -3.18 -4.06 10.02
N ASP A 42 -2.59 -3.06 9.36
CA ASP A 42 -2.85 -1.66 9.67
C ASP A 42 -4.32 -1.27 9.47
N VAL A 43 -4.97 -1.82 8.44
CA VAL A 43 -6.41 -1.72 8.18
C VAL A 43 -6.91 -3.02 7.55
N ARG A 44 -8.12 -3.45 7.89
CA ARG A 44 -8.85 -4.56 7.24
C ARG A 44 -10.20 -4.07 6.76
N TRP A 45 -10.62 -4.50 5.59
CA TRP A 45 -11.97 -4.27 5.06
C TRP A 45 -12.68 -5.61 4.96
N LEU A 46 -13.81 -5.71 5.66
CA LEU A 46 -14.60 -6.92 5.73
C LEU A 46 -15.94 -6.75 5.01
N GLU A 47 -16.46 -7.88 4.53
CA GLU A 47 -17.82 -8.04 4.01
C GLU A 47 -18.35 -9.37 4.55
N GLU A 48 -19.52 -9.34 5.21
CA GLU A 48 -20.12 -10.54 5.81
C GLU A 48 -19.10 -11.33 6.68
N GLU A 49 -18.37 -10.61 7.53
CA GLU A 49 -17.30 -11.15 8.40
C GLU A 49 -16.07 -11.73 7.69
N ARG A 50 -16.03 -11.70 6.35
CA ARG A 50 -14.88 -12.13 5.55
C ARG A 50 -13.98 -10.97 5.18
N GLU A 51 -12.67 -11.19 5.25
CA GLU A 51 -11.69 -10.21 4.84
C GLU A 51 -11.61 -10.13 3.30
N MET A 52 -12.00 -8.98 2.75
CA MET A 52 -11.89 -8.72 1.31
C MET A 52 -10.56 -8.04 0.97
N TYR A 53 -10.12 -7.12 1.83
CA TYR A 53 -8.84 -6.44 1.69
C TYR A 53 -8.12 -6.31 3.03
N VAL A 54 -6.82 -6.54 3.03
CA VAL A 54 -5.96 -6.34 4.20
C VAL A 54 -4.77 -5.46 3.83
N PHE A 55 -4.57 -4.40 4.60
CA PHE A 55 -3.59 -3.36 4.29
C PHE A 55 -2.47 -3.34 5.32
N ALA A 56 -1.24 -3.35 4.83
CA ALA A 56 -0.04 -3.04 5.61
C ALA A 56 0.54 -1.72 5.10
N ILE A 57 0.99 -0.84 5.99
CA ILE A 57 1.62 0.43 5.65
C ILE A 57 3.10 0.32 6.02
N SER A 58 3.97 0.53 5.03
CA SER A 58 5.40 0.56 5.26
C SER A 58 5.98 1.91 4.87
N THR A 59 6.48 2.66 5.85
CA THR A 59 7.11 3.97 5.60
C THR A 59 8.57 3.83 5.18
N GLN A 60 9.21 2.69 5.42
CA GLN A 60 10.59 2.40 5.01
C GLN A 60 10.58 1.36 3.90
N ALA A 61 11.64 1.25 3.11
CA ALA A 61 11.82 0.12 2.19
C ALA A 61 12.10 -1.21 2.93
N ALA A 62 11.63 -1.37 4.17
CA ALA A 62 11.77 -2.53 5.04
C ALA A 62 10.72 -3.61 4.69
N LEU A 63 10.70 -4.01 3.42
CA LEU A 63 9.72 -4.94 2.85
C LEU A 63 9.69 -6.29 3.56
N GLY A 64 10.84 -6.79 4.02
CA GLY A 64 10.94 -8.11 4.66
C GLY A 64 10.04 -8.26 5.89
N ARG A 65 9.84 -7.20 6.70
CA ARG A 65 8.96 -7.25 7.88
C ARG A 65 7.47 -7.33 7.52
N CYS A 66 7.11 -6.90 6.32
CA CYS A 66 5.74 -6.92 5.83
C CYS A 66 5.45 -8.18 5.03
N LEU A 67 6.33 -8.50 4.07
CA LEU A 67 6.12 -9.56 3.10
C LEU A 67 6.48 -10.95 3.63
N LEU A 68 7.50 -11.06 4.50
CA LEU A 68 7.95 -12.35 5.04
C LEU A 68 7.32 -12.66 6.41
N ALA A 69 6.63 -11.69 7.02
CA ALA A 69 5.88 -11.96 8.23
C ALA A 69 4.67 -12.83 7.88
N GLN A 70 4.55 -13.98 8.53
CA GLN A 70 3.35 -14.81 8.42
C GLN A 70 2.18 -14.07 9.08
N ARG A 71 1.37 -13.42 8.27
CA ARG A 71 0.15 -12.73 8.70
C ARG A 71 -1.04 -13.54 8.21
N ALA A 72 -1.84 -14.02 9.16
CA ALA A 72 -3.12 -14.63 8.82
C ALA A 72 -4.00 -13.59 8.11
N ALA A 73 -4.58 -14.01 7.00
CA ALA A 73 -5.67 -13.34 6.33
C ALA A 73 -6.54 -14.42 5.65
N ASP A 74 -7.79 -14.10 5.35
CA ASP A 74 -8.64 -15.04 4.61
C ASP A 74 -8.03 -15.39 3.25
N LYS A 75 -8.34 -16.60 2.76
CA LYS A 75 -7.71 -17.16 1.56
C LYS A 75 -7.87 -16.26 0.33
N ASP A 76 -9.04 -15.63 0.21
CA ASP A 76 -9.41 -14.78 -0.92
C ASP A 76 -9.20 -13.29 -0.64
N ALA A 77 -8.63 -12.94 0.52
CA ALA A 77 -8.35 -11.57 0.89
C ALA A 77 -7.22 -10.97 0.04
N GLN A 78 -7.47 -9.82 -0.56
CA GLN A 78 -6.46 -9.08 -1.31
C GLN A 78 -5.48 -8.39 -0.34
N ARG A 79 -4.21 -8.80 -0.40
CA ARG A 79 -3.14 -8.19 0.41
C ARG A 79 -2.61 -6.94 -0.28
N CYS A 80 -2.57 -5.83 0.44
CA CYS A 80 -2.13 -4.54 -0.06
C CYS A 80 -1.00 -3.95 0.81
N LEU A 81 0.12 -3.60 0.19
CA LEU A 81 1.24 -2.92 0.84
C LEU A 81 1.27 -1.45 0.40
N VAL A 82 0.97 -0.55 1.33
CA VAL A 82 0.93 0.89 1.09
C VAL A 82 2.31 1.50 1.37
N VAL A 83 2.91 2.16 0.38
CA VAL A 83 4.32 2.58 0.40
C VAL A 83 4.53 4.03 -0.05
N PRO A 84 5.58 4.73 0.44
CA PRO A 84 5.89 6.08 -0.02
C PRO A 84 6.41 6.06 -1.46
N GLY A 85 5.87 6.94 -2.31
CA GLY A 85 6.21 7.00 -3.74
C GLY A 85 7.70 7.23 -4.01
N GLY A 86 8.37 8.07 -3.23
CA GLY A 86 9.81 8.34 -3.37
C GLY A 86 10.73 7.15 -3.06
N ARG A 87 10.18 6.04 -2.55
CA ARG A 87 10.93 4.79 -2.30
C ARG A 87 10.53 3.65 -3.22
N ALA A 88 9.64 3.88 -4.19
CA ALA A 88 9.18 2.85 -5.13
C ALA A 88 10.34 2.22 -5.90
N GLY A 89 11.24 3.00 -6.51
CA GLY A 89 12.39 2.44 -7.22
C GLY A 89 13.34 1.62 -6.33
N LEU A 90 13.46 1.95 -5.04
CA LEU A 90 14.22 1.13 -4.08
C LEU A 90 13.49 -0.17 -3.72
N ILE A 91 12.16 -0.15 -3.68
CA ILE A 91 11.33 -1.35 -3.50
C ILE A 91 11.51 -2.29 -4.69
N ASP A 92 11.43 -1.76 -5.91
CA ASP A 92 11.60 -2.52 -7.13
C ASP A 92 12.99 -3.15 -7.20
N LEU A 93 14.04 -2.37 -6.89
CA LEU A 93 15.41 -2.87 -6.80
C LEU A 93 15.55 -4.01 -5.77
N LYS A 94 14.84 -3.95 -4.65
CA LYS A 94 14.86 -5.02 -3.63
C LYS A 94 14.13 -6.27 -4.08
N LEU A 95 12.99 -6.13 -4.75
CA LEU A 95 12.24 -7.26 -5.31
C LEU A 95 13.05 -7.97 -6.39
N GLN A 96 13.75 -7.22 -7.25
CA GLN A 96 14.62 -7.79 -8.28
C GLN A 96 15.85 -8.51 -7.71
N ARG A 97 16.36 -8.07 -6.56
CA ARG A 97 17.59 -8.61 -5.96
C ARG A 97 17.37 -9.71 -4.93
N ASP A 98 16.23 -9.75 -4.24
CA ASP A 98 15.92 -10.76 -3.22
C ASP A 98 14.76 -11.66 -3.69
N PRO A 99 15.05 -12.87 -4.21
CA PRO A 99 14.02 -13.76 -4.73
C PRO A 99 13.02 -14.22 -3.66
N ARG A 100 13.38 -14.16 -2.37
CA ARG A 100 12.42 -14.49 -1.30
C ARG A 100 11.32 -13.44 -1.19
N LEU A 101 11.66 -12.17 -1.43
CA LEU A 101 10.69 -11.08 -1.43
C LEU A 101 9.78 -11.18 -2.66
N ALA A 102 10.35 -11.42 -3.85
CA ALA A 102 9.57 -11.62 -5.07
C ALA A 102 8.61 -12.81 -4.93
N HIS A 103 9.10 -13.95 -4.45
CA HIS A 103 8.27 -15.12 -4.21
C HIS A 103 7.17 -14.86 -3.18
N ALA A 104 7.46 -14.12 -2.10
CA ALA A 104 6.43 -13.76 -1.12
C ALA A 104 5.34 -12.85 -1.71
N VAL A 105 5.70 -11.93 -2.60
CA VAL A 105 4.75 -11.08 -3.34
C VAL A 105 3.85 -11.93 -4.23
N GLU A 106 4.45 -12.79 -5.06
CA GLU A 106 3.73 -13.64 -6.02
C GLU A 106 2.83 -14.66 -5.32
N ALA A 107 3.38 -15.42 -4.36
CA ALA A 107 2.65 -16.50 -3.68
C ALA A 107 1.48 -16.01 -2.83
N SER A 108 1.58 -14.79 -2.28
CA SER A 108 0.53 -14.20 -1.43
C SER A 108 -0.32 -13.14 -2.14
N GLY A 109 -0.05 -12.89 -3.43
CA GLY A 109 -0.79 -11.95 -4.28
C GLY A 109 -0.71 -10.49 -3.83
N TRP A 110 0.43 -10.02 -3.34
CA TRP A 110 0.56 -8.65 -2.82
C TRP A 110 0.43 -7.57 -3.90
N GLN A 111 -0.35 -6.53 -3.61
CA GLN A 111 -0.49 -5.33 -4.45
C GLN A 111 0.12 -4.10 -3.75
N PHE A 112 0.82 -3.23 -4.48
CA PHE A 112 1.60 -2.12 -3.90
C PHE A 112 0.96 -0.74 -4.14
N ILE A 113 0.41 -0.11 -3.11
CA ILE A 113 -0.27 1.19 -3.28
C ILE A 113 0.65 2.34 -2.88
N LYS A 114 1.03 3.22 -3.83
CA LYS A 114 1.78 4.44 -3.50
C LYS A 114 0.91 5.40 -2.66
N PHE A 115 1.48 6.08 -1.67
CA PHE A 115 0.75 7.04 -0.81
C PHE A 115 -0.04 8.08 -1.62
N ARG A 116 0.58 8.63 -2.67
CA ARG A 116 -0.06 9.57 -3.60
C ARG A 116 -1.28 8.98 -4.32
N HIS A 117 -1.27 7.68 -4.63
CA HIS A 117 -2.39 7.02 -5.31
C HIS A 117 -3.53 6.78 -4.33
N LEU A 118 -3.23 6.37 -3.10
CA LEU A 118 -4.24 6.26 -2.04
C LEU A 118 -4.94 7.60 -1.80
N ARG A 119 -4.18 8.70 -1.68
CA ARG A 119 -4.76 10.05 -1.51
C ARG A 119 -5.67 10.45 -2.68
N ARG A 120 -5.29 10.12 -3.91
CA ARG A 120 -6.14 10.34 -5.09
C ARG A 120 -7.43 9.52 -5.04
N LEU A 121 -7.36 8.25 -4.62
CA LEU A 121 -8.54 7.39 -4.47
C LEU A 121 -9.50 7.92 -3.41
N VAL A 122 -8.98 8.41 -2.29
CA VAL A 122 -9.77 9.03 -1.21
C VAL A 122 -10.46 10.30 -1.70
N ALA A 123 -9.76 11.13 -2.48
CA ALA A 123 -10.29 12.39 -3.02
C ALA A 123 -11.32 12.20 -4.16
N LYS A 124 -11.38 11.04 -4.81
CA LYS A 124 -12.40 10.73 -5.83
C LYS A 124 -13.75 10.48 -5.14
N GLU A 125 -14.76 11.29 -5.47
CA GLU A 125 -16.12 11.14 -4.93
C GLU A 125 -16.85 9.93 -5.53
N GLU A 126 -16.72 9.72 -6.83
CA GLU A 126 -17.36 8.61 -7.58
C GLU A 126 -16.45 7.37 -7.70
N LEU A 127 -15.80 6.96 -6.61
CA LEU A 127 -15.10 5.68 -6.59
C LEU A 127 -16.07 4.58 -6.14
N ASP A 128 -16.33 3.62 -7.01
CA ASP A 128 -17.04 2.38 -6.67
C ASP A 128 -16.06 1.19 -6.48
N ARG A 129 -16.61 0.05 -6.04
CA ARG A 129 -15.84 -1.16 -5.77
C ARG A 129 -15.22 -1.77 -7.02
N HIS A 130 -15.88 -1.65 -8.17
CA HIS A 130 -15.38 -2.19 -9.43
C HIS A 130 -14.17 -1.38 -9.91
N ALA A 131 -14.28 -0.05 -9.87
CA ALA A 131 -13.20 0.88 -10.16
C ALA A 131 -12.00 0.66 -9.22
N LEU A 132 -12.24 0.42 -7.93
CA LEU A 132 -11.16 0.07 -7.00
C LEU A 132 -10.45 -1.23 -7.43
N LYS A 133 -11.20 -2.30 -7.71
CA LYS A 133 -10.62 -3.58 -8.13
C LYS A 133 -9.78 -3.43 -9.40
N THR A 134 -10.26 -2.62 -10.35
CA THR A 134 -9.51 -2.29 -11.57
C THR A 134 -8.22 -1.52 -11.25
N VAL A 135 -8.27 -0.49 -10.40
CA VAL A 135 -7.07 0.27 -10.02
C VAL A 135 -6.06 -0.59 -9.23
N LEU A 136 -6.54 -1.51 -8.39
CA LEU A 136 -5.67 -2.41 -7.63
C LEU A 136 -5.16 -3.59 -8.46
N GLY A 137 -5.86 -3.99 -9.51
CA GLY A 137 -5.44 -5.04 -10.44
C GLY A 137 -4.51 -4.53 -11.55
N LEU A 138 -4.41 -3.21 -11.73
CA LEU A 138 -3.40 -2.57 -12.56
C LEU A 138 -2.14 -2.42 -11.73
N ASP A 139 -1.14 -3.25 -12.01
CA ASP A 139 0.14 -3.38 -11.32
C ASP A 139 0.69 -2.01 -10.83
N PRO A 140 0.46 -1.65 -9.55
CA PRO A 140 0.56 -0.25 -9.10
C PRO A 140 2.00 0.21 -8.84
N ILE A 141 2.98 -0.68 -9.03
CA ILE A 141 4.39 -0.32 -9.18
C ILE A 141 4.62 0.31 -10.57
N ALA A 142 3.96 -0.23 -11.60
CA ALA A 142 4.21 -0.01 -13.02
C ALA A 142 3.32 1.04 -13.69
N GLU A 143 2.72 1.98 -12.93
CA GLU A 143 2.52 3.31 -13.53
C GLU A 143 3.92 3.87 -13.79
N GLN A 144 4.40 3.60 -15.01
CA GLN A 144 5.55 4.20 -15.64
C GLN A 144 5.53 5.67 -15.25
N GLU A 145 6.52 6.09 -14.46
CA GLU A 145 6.89 7.49 -14.45
C GLU A 145 7.08 7.82 -15.92
N ALA A 146 6.16 8.60 -16.49
CA ALA A 146 6.25 9.05 -17.86
C ALA A 146 7.64 9.65 -18.00
N ALA A 147 8.53 8.89 -18.63
CA ALA A 147 9.87 9.30 -18.94
C ALA A 147 9.71 10.34 -20.05
N GLN A 148 9.46 11.58 -19.65
CA GLN A 148 9.75 12.75 -20.46
C GLN A 148 10.73 13.60 -19.69
N ILE A 149 12.00 13.27 -19.86
CA ILE A 149 13.04 14.30 -19.83
C ILE A 149 13.18 14.71 -21.29
N PRO A 150 12.77 15.93 -21.68
CA PRO A 150 13.13 16.44 -23.00
C PRO A 150 14.65 16.57 -23.06
N LEU A 151 15.26 15.96 -24.08
CA LEU A 151 16.63 16.25 -24.47
C LEU A 151 16.67 17.70 -24.96
N PHE A 152 17.43 18.54 -24.26
CA PHE A 152 17.96 19.80 -24.78
C PHE A 152 19.48 19.73 -24.70
#